data_AF-A0A6A5SIK3-F1
#
_entry.id   AF-A0A6A5SIK3-F1
#
_cell.length_a   1.000
_cell.length_b   1.000
_cell.length_c   1.000
_cell.angle_alpha   90.00
_cell.angle_beta   90.00
_cell.angle_gamma   90.00
#
_symmetry.space_group_name_H-M   'P 1'
#
loop_
_entity.id
_entity.type
_entity.pdbx_description
1 polymer ?
#
loop_
_entity_poly.entity_id
_entity_poly.type
_entity_poly.pdbx_seq_one_letter_code
_entity_poly.pdbx_strand_id
1 'polypeptide(L)'
;MVACTACSKSGQACRMSSSSARCGNCYQSGIATCVPVHIPVPDFSSINWEIEKLSEEEEAAELQLDAEEQAATDALVRTQAARAKLQRLQKQKRLLKQKEQEIFDKGRDNAEALEQLEQLELFNQEMVLANPDAPADAPVDWSAFWTGGDALDGTLPEVGGSL
;
A
#
# COMPACT_ATOMS: atom_id res chain seq x y z
N MET A 1 43.28 -37.07 35.71
CA MET A 1 43.15 -37.90 36.93
C MET A 1 42.71 -36.99 38.07
N VAL A 2 41.60 -37.30 38.73
CA VAL A 2 41.12 -36.53 39.88
C VAL A 2 41.99 -36.88 41.09
N ALA A 3 42.58 -35.88 41.74
CA ALA A 3 43.33 -36.10 42.97
C ALA A 3 42.38 -36.35 44.14
N CYS A 4 42.80 -37.18 45.11
CA CYS A 4 42.09 -37.25 46.39
C CYS A 4 42.37 -36.02 47.24
N THR A 5 41.50 -35.74 48.20
CA THR A 5 41.60 -34.58 49.10
C THR A 5 42.94 -34.49 49.83
N ALA A 6 43.50 -35.62 50.26
CA ALA A 6 44.81 -35.67 50.91
C ALA A 6 45.96 -35.29 49.96
N CYS A 7 46.01 -35.91 48.78
CA CYS A 7 47.06 -35.62 47.79
C CYS A 7 46.96 -34.20 47.21
N SER A 8 45.75 -33.68 47.07
CA SER A 8 45.52 -32.30 46.63
C SER A 8 46.03 -31.29 47.65
N LYS A 9 45.82 -31.53 48.95
CA LYS A 9 46.35 -30.68 50.02
C LYS A 9 47.87 -30.75 50.16
N SER A 10 48.46 -31.92 49.93
CA SER A 10 49.92 -32.11 50.00
C SER A 10 50.67 -31.78 48.70
N GLY A 11 49.95 -31.39 47.63
CA GLY A 11 50.53 -31.07 46.33
C GLY A 11 51.19 -32.27 45.63
N GLN A 12 50.84 -33.50 46.00
CA GLN A 12 51.45 -34.71 45.46
C GLN A 12 50.61 -35.34 44.34
N ALA A 13 51.29 -36.03 43.42
CA ALA A 13 50.62 -36.77 42.35
C ALA A 13 49.80 -37.94 42.93
N CYS A 14 48.48 -37.86 42.81
CA CYS A 14 47.57 -38.92 43.24
C CYS A 14 47.56 -40.06 42.20
N ARG A 15 48.30 -41.15 42.49
CA ARG A 15 48.31 -42.36 41.66
C ARG A 15 47.45 -43.44 42.32
N MET A 16 46.34 -43.77 41.66
CA MET A 16 45.41 -44.81 42.12
C MET A 16 45.62 -46.07 41.27
N SER A 17 45.74 -47.24 41.90
CA SER A 17 45.73 -48.52 41.20
C SER A 17 44.31 -49.05 41.09
N SER A 18 44.01 -49.82 40.03
CA SER A 18 42.69 -50.45 39.84
C SER A 18 42.34 -51.49 40.92
N SER A 19 43.35 -51.99 41.63
CA SER A 19 43.22 -53.03 42.65
C SER A 19 43.05 -52.51 44.08
N SER A 20 43.06 -51.19 44.30
CA SER A 20 42.97 -50.64 45.64
C SER A 20 42.00 -49.45 45.72
N ALA A 21 41.25 -49.39 46.82
CA ALA A 21 40.36 -48.27 47.13
C ALA A 21 41.12 -47.00 47.59
N ARG A 22 42.46 -47.03 47.62
CA ARG A 22 43.31 -45.94 48.13
C ARG A 22 44.46 -45.67 47.17
N CYS A 23 44.81 -44.40 46.96
CA CYS A 23 46.01 -44.07 46.20
C CYS A 23 47.28 -44.48 46.98
N GLY A 24 48.39 -44.66 46.25
CA GLY A 24 49.65 -45.10 46.84
C GLY A 24 50.12 -44.22 48.01
N ASN A 25 49.91 -42.90 47.92
CA ASN A 25 50.31 -41.97 48.97
C ASN A 25 49.40 -42.07 50.21
N CYS A 26 48.08 -42.19 50.03
CA CYS A 26 47.16 -42.41 51.16
C CYS A 26 47.46 -43.74 51.86
N TYR A 27 47.85 -44.77 51.11
CA TYR A 27 48.25 -46.05 51.67
C TYR A 27 49.52 -45.93 52.52
N GLN A 28 50.56 -45.26 52.01
CA GLN A 28 51.83 -45.04 52.71
C GLN A 28 51.69 -44.12 53.92
N SER A 29 50.84 -43.10 53.84
CA SER A 29 50.58 -42.15 54.93
C SER A 29 49.58 -42.66 55.98
N GLY A 30 49.09 -43.90 55.85
CA GLY A 30 48.15 -44.49 56.82
C GLY A 30 46.75 -43.87 56.79
N ILE A 31 46.39 -43.14 55.73
CA ILE A 31 45.08 -42.48 55.61
C ILE A 31 44.03 -43.52 55.21
N ALA A 32 42.97 -43.64 56.03
CA ALA A 32 41.91 -44.62 55.84
C ALA A 32 40.98 -44.30 54.65
N THR A 33 40.76 -43.02 54.36
CA THR A 33 39.78 -42.56 53.35
C THR A 33 40.47 -41.81 52.21
N CYS A 34 40.39 -42.35 51.00
CA CYS A 34 40.91 -41.72 49.79
C CYS A 34 39.77 -41.16 48.94
N VAL A 35 39.18 -40.05 49.38
CA VAL A 35 38.01 -39.44 48.71
C VAL A 35 38.48 -38.50 47.59
N PRO A 36 37.97 -38.62 46.35
CA PRO A 36 38.21 -37.65 45.29
C PRO A 36 37.86 -36.23 45.75
N VAL A 37 38.63 -35.23 45.33
CA VAL A 37 38.26 -33.83 45.57
C VAL A 37 36.91 -33.57 44.89
N HIS A 38 35.91 -33.18 45.66
CA HIS A 38 34.66 -32.66 45.12
C HIS A 38 34.93 -31.28 44.52
N ILE A 39 34.85 -31.17 43.19
CA ILE A 39 34.88 -29.88 42.51
C ILE A 39 33.47 -29.30 42.66
N PRO A 40 33.27 -28.19 43.38
CA PRO A 40 31.95 -27.57 43.47
C PRO A 40 31.52 -27.18 42.05
N VAL A 41 30.34 -27.65 41.64
CA VAL A 41 29.72 -27.19 40.40
C VAL A 41 29.30 -25.74 40.62
N PRO A 42 29.66 -24.80 39.73
CA PRO A 42 29.20 -23.42 39.84
C PRO A 42 27.67 -23.38 39.80
N ASP A 43 27.08 -22.53 40.63
CA ASP A 43 25.64 -22.29 40.58
C ASP A 43 25.33 -21.31 39.44
N PHE A 44 24.59 -21.79 38.43
CA PHE A 44 24.17 -21.02 37.26
C PHE A 44 22.72 -20.53 37.37
N SER A 45 22.06 -20.69 38.52
CA SER A 45 20.66 -20.32 38.71
C SER A 45 20.38 -18.85 38.43
N SER A 46 21.28 -17.94 38.84
CA SER A 46 21.15 -16.51 38.56
C SER A 46 21.25 -16.18 37.07
N ILE A 47 22.13 -16.88 36.35
CA ILE A 47 22.29 -16.72 34.91
C ILE A 47 21.06 -17.23 34.17
N ASN A 48 20.54 -18.40 34.56
CA ASN A 48 19.33 -18.94 33.97
C ASN A 48 18.11 -18.03 34.21
N TRP A 49 18.01 -17.43 35.40
CA TRP A 49 16.94 -16.46 35.68
C TRP A 49 17.05 -15.20 34.81
N GLU A 50 18.26 -14.66 34.63
CA GLU A 50 18.45 -13.50 33.76
C GLU A 50 18.17 -13.83 32.29
N ILE A 51 18.53 -15.03 31.83
CA ILE A 51 18.21 -15.49 30.47
C ILE A 51 16.69 -15.55 30.26
N GLU A 52 15.96 -16.15 31.20
CA GLU A 52 14.49 -16.24 31.10
C GLU A 52 13.87 -14.84 31.05
N LYS A 53 14.30 -13.96 31.96
CA LYS A 53 13.83 -12.58 32.00
C LYS A 53 14.10 -11.84 30.69
N LEU A 54 15.31 -11.98 30.13
CA LEU A 54 15.64 -11.37 28.84
C LEU A 54 14.83 -11.96 27.69
N SER A 55 14.53 -13.26 27.72
CA SER A 55 13.69 -13.91 26.72
C SER A 55 12.26 -13.35 26.75
N GLU A 56 11.69 -13.12 27.94
CA GLU A 56 10.37 -12.50 28.09
C GLU A 56 10.37 -11.04 27.58
N GLU A 57 11.44 -10.29 27.88
CA GLU A 57 11.61 -8.91 27.40
C GLU A 57 11.77 -8.85 25.87
N GLU A 58 12.50 -9.80 25.28
CA GLU A 58 12.68 -9.94 23.82
C GLU A 58 11.35 -10.25 23.14
N GLU A 59 10.60 -11.25 23.61
CA GLU A 59 9.30 -11.61 23.04
C GLU A 59 8.30 -10.44 23.13
N ALA A 60 8.28 -9.72 24.25
CA ALA A 60 7.45 -8.53 24.40
C ALA A 60 7.84 -7.40 23.42
N ALA A 61 9.14 -7.21 23.17
CA ALA A 61 9.63 -6.23 22.21
C ALA A 61 9.31 -6.63 20.76
N GLU A 62 9.44 -7.90 20.41
CA GLU A 62 9.06 -8.43 19.09
C GLU A 62 7.57 -8.22 18.81
N LEU A 63 6.70 -8.54 19.78
CA LEU A 63 5.26 -8.30 19.65
C LEU A 63 4.90 -6.82 19.46
N GLN A 64 5.64 -5.92 20.11
CA GLN A 64 5.45 -4.47 19.90
C GLN A 64 5.88 -4.05 18.50
N LEU A 65 7.03 -4.53 18.02
CA LEU A 65 7.52 -4.24 16.68
C LEU A 65 6.56 -4.73 15.60
N ASP A 66 6.04 -5.95 15.75
CA ASP A 66 5.04 -6.51 14.82
C ASP A 66 3.77 -5.66 14.76
N ALA A 67 3.30 -5.17 15.92
CA ALA A 67 2.13 -4.31 15.99
C ALA A 67 2.40 -2.94 15.34
N GLU A 68 3.59 -2.37 15.54
CA GLU A 68 4.00 -1.11 14.91
C GLU A 68 4.15 -1.26 13.39
N GLU A 69 4.72 -2.37 12.91
CA GLU A 69 4.85 -2.67 11.48
C GLU A 69 3.47 -2.80 10.82
N GLN A 70 2.54 -3.52 11.47
CA GLN A 70 1.16 -3.62 11.00
C GLN A 70 0.48 -2.25 10.95
N ALA A 71 0.66 -1.41 11.97
CA ALA A 71 0.11 -0.05 11.97
C ALA A 71 0.71 0.82 10.85
N ALA A 72 2.01 0.67 10.58
CA ALA A 72 2.71 1.41 9.53
C ALA A 72 2.25 0.99 8.13
N THR A 73 2.08 -0.31 7.89
CA THR A 73 1.57 -0.83 6.61
C THR A 73 0.13 -0.37 6.35
N ASP A 74 -0.73 -0.40 7.36
CA ASP A 74 -2.08 0.14 7.30
C ASP A 74 -2.12 1.63 6.98
N ALA A 75 -1.27 2.42 7.64
CA ALA A 75 -1.13 3.85 7.38
C ALA A 75 -0.68 4.09 5.93
N LEU A 76 0.27 3.31 5.43
CA LEU A 76 0.74 3.39 4.05
C LEU A 76 -0.38 3.09 3.05
N VAL A 77 -1.18 2.04 3.26
CA VAL A 77 -2.35 1.73 2.43
C VAL A 77 -3.35 2.89 2.41
N ARG A 78 -3.65 3.48 3.58
CA ARG A 78 -4.55 4.66 3.67
C ARG A 78 -4.00 5.85 2.91
N THR A 79 -2.70 6.10 2.99
CA THR A 79 -2.06 7.22 2.26
C THR A 79 -2.12 7.01 0.74
N GLN A 80 -1.93 5.77 0.27
CA GLN A 80 -2.04 5.44 -1.15
C GLN A 80 -3.47 5.63 -1.65
N ALA A 81 -4.48 5.18 -0.90
CA ALA A 81 -5.88 5.40 -1.22
C ALA A 81 -6.24 6.90 -1.28
N ALA A 82 -5.75 7.69 -0.32
CA ALA A 82 -5.94 9.14 -0.31
C ALA A 82 -5.28 9.82 -1.53
N ARG A 83 -4.07 9.40 -1.92
CA ARG A 83 -3.38 9.89 -3.12
C ARG A 83 -4.15 9.55 -4.40
N ALA A 84 -4.65 8.32 -4.53
CA ALA A 84 -5.45 7.92 -5.68
C ALA A 84 -6.74 8.75 -5.79
N LYS A 85 -7.42 8.97 -4.65
CA LYS A 85 -8.61 9.85 -4.58
C LYS A 85 -8.27 11.27 -5.01
N LEU A 86 -7.16 11.83 -4.54
CA LEU A 86 -6.72 13.18 -4.91
C LEU A 86 -6.47 13.29 -6.42
N GLN A 87 -5.77 12.32 -7.02
CA GLN A 87 -5.52 12.29 -8.46
C GLN A 87 -6.82 12.23 -9.27
N ARG A 88 -7.78 11.40 -8.84
CA ARG A 88 -9.12 11.34 -9.47
C ARG A 88 -9.81 12.69 -9.42
N LEU A 89 -9.85 13.34 -8.24
CA LEU A 89 -10.49 14.65 -8.08
C LEU A 89 -9.80 15.72 -8.94
N GLN A 90 -8.48 15.71 -9.03
CA GLN A 90 -7.74 16.62 -9.90
C GLN A 90 -8.10 16.43 -11.38
N LYS A 91 -8.20 15.17 -11.84
CA LYS A 91 -8.64 14.87 -13.21
C LYS A 91 -10.07 15.36 -13.45
N GLN A 92 -11.00 15.06 -12.54
CA GLN A 92 -12.38 15.54 -12.63
C GLN A 92 -12.46 17.06 -12.69
N LYS A 93 -11.70 17.77 -11.84
CA LYS A 93 -11.62 19.24 -11.86
C LYS A 93 -11.12 19.77 -13.20
N ARG A 94 -10.08 19.16 -13.78
CA ARG A 94 -9.55 19.55 -15.10
C ARG A 94 -10.59 19.35 -16.20
N LEU A 95 -11.27 18.20 -16.20
CA LEU A 95 -12.32 17.91 -17.18
C LEU A 95 -13.50 18.90 -17.07
N LEU A 96 -13.92 19.24 -15.85
CA LEU A 96 -14.97 20.23 -15.65
C LEU A 96 -14.57 21.62 -16.17
N LYS A 97 -13.34 22.05 -15.91
CA LYS A 97 -12.82 23.31 -16.46
C LYS A 97 -12.75 23.31 -17.99
N GLN A 98 -12.38 22.19 -18.59
CA GLN A 98 -12.38 22.06 -20.06
C GLN A 98 -13.80 22.15 -20.61
N LYS A 99 -14.77 21.49 -19.98
CA LYS A 99 -16.19 21.59 -20.37
C LYS A 99 -16.76 22.98 -20.20
N GLU A 100 -16.39 23.68 -19.12
CA GLU A 100 -16.77 25.07 -18.89
C GLU A 100 -16.28 25.96 -20.04
N GLN A 101 -15.02 25.82 -20.43
CA GLN A 101 -14.45 26.55 -21.56
C GLN A 101 -15.15 26.19 -22.88
N GLU A 102 -15.39 24.91 -23.13
CA GLU A 102 -16.07 24.45 -24.35
C GLU A 102 -17.49 25.03 -24.47
N ILE A 103 -18.23 25.10 -23.36
CA ILE A 103 -19.58 25.71 -23.33
C ILE A 103 -19.48 27.22 -23.57
N PHE A 104 -18.48 27.87 -22.98
CA PHE A 104 -18.25 29.30 -23.18
C PHE A 104 -17.91 29.62 -24.65
N ASP A 105 -16.99 28.86 -25.25
CA ASP A 105 -16.57 29.03 -26.64
C ASP A 105 -17.75 28.78 -27.60
N LYS A 106 -18.53 27.71 -27.38
CA LYS A 106 -19.76 27.45 -28.15
C LYS A 106 -20.79 28.57 -28.00
N GLY A 107 -20.94 29.12 -26.80
CA GLY A 107 -21.83 30.25 -26.54
C GLY A 107 -21.41 31.50 -27.32
N ARG A 108 -20.10 31.78 -27.36
CA ARG A 108 -19.53 32.87 -28.16
C ARG A 108 -19.74 32.66 -29.66
N ASP A 109 -19.40 31.47 -30.18
CA ASP A 109 -19.53 31.17 -31.61
C ASP A 109 -21.01 31.23 -32.05
N ASN A 110 -21.94 30.79 -31.19
CA ASN A 110 -23.39 30.93 -31.45
C ASN A 110 -23.84 32.40 -31.47
N ALA A 111 -23.31 33.25 -30.59
CA ALA A 111 -23.61 34.67 -30.59
C ALA A 111 -23.10 35.36 -31.87
N GLU A 112 -21.87 35.06 -32.28
CA GLU A 112 -21.30 35.54 -33.55
C GLU A 112 -22.13 35.09 -34.76
N ALA A 113 -22.61 33.84 -34.77
CA ALA A 113 -23.48 33.32 -35.82
C ALA A 113 -24.84 34.03 -35.87
N LEU A 114 -25.43 34.36 -34.72
CA LEU A 114 -26.68 35.13 -34.64
C LEU A 114 -26.48 36.56 -35.17
N GLU A 115 -25.40 37.24 -34.79
CA GLU A 115 -25.08 38.58 -35.31
C GLU A 115 -24.91 38.57 -36.85
N GLN A 116 -24.28 37.53 -37.40
CA GLN A 116 -24.15 37.37 -38.86
C GLN A 116 -25.50 37.17 -39.54
N LEU A 117 -26.40 36.37 -38.94
CA LEU A 117 -27.76 36.17 -39.46
C LEU A 117 -28.56 37.47 -39.42
N GLU A 118 -28.49 38.24 -38.34
CA GLU A 118 -29.13 39.55 -38.22
C GLU A 118 -28.65 40.52 -39.32
N GLN A 119 -27.34 40.55 -39.60
CA GLN A 119 -26.79 41.36 -40.69
C GLN A 119 -27.30 40.93 -42.07
N LEU A 120 -27.43 39.62 -42.31
CA LEU A 120 -27.98 39.09 -43.56
C LEU A 120 -29.49 39.39 -43.69
N GLU A 121 -30.25 39.33 -42.60
CA GLU A 121 -31.67 39.70 -42.59
C GLU A 121 -31.85 41.18 -42.92
N LEU A 122 -31.05 42.07 -42.33
CA LEU A 122 -31.06 43.50 -42.65
C LEU A 122 -30.73 43.73 -44.13
N PHE A 123 -29.68 43.10 -44.64
CA PHE A 123 -29.33 43.18 -46.05
C PHE A 123 -30.45 42.68 -46.98
N ASN A 124 -31.09 41.56 -46.63
CA ASN A 124 -32.22 41.02 -47.39
C ASN A 124 -33.42 41.98 -47.35
N GLN A 125 -33.73 42.58 -46.21
CA GLN A 125 -34.78 43.60 -46.09
C GLN A 125 -34.47 44.82 -46.96
N GLU A 126 -33.23 45.31 -46.95
CA GLU A 126 -32.80 46.41 -47.83
C GLU A 126 -32.94 46.05 -49.31
N MET A 127 -32.57 44.84 -49.72
CA MET A 127 -32.76 44.39 -51.11
C MET A 127 -34.23 44.29 -51.53
N VAL A 128 -35.11 43.81 -50.64
CA VAL A 128 -36.56 43.76 -50.89
C VAL A 128 -37.13 45.17 -51.07
N LEU A 129 -36.71 46.13 -50.24
CA LEU A 129 -37.13 47.53 -50.36
C LEU A 129 -36.56 48.21 -51.62
N ALA A 130 -35.35 47.84 -52.04
CA ALA A 130 -34.70 48.38 -53.24
C ALA A 130 -35.25 47.78 -54.55
N ASN A 131 -35.99 46.66 -54.50
CA ASN A 131 -36.52 45.97 -55.67
C ASN A 131 -38.06 45.78 -55.57
N PRO A 132 -38.86 46.82 -55.87
CA PRO A 132 -40.31 46.81 -55.67
C PRO A 132 -41.10 45.87 -56.60
N ASP A 133 -40.44 45.28 -57.61
CA ASP A 133 -41.03 44.28 -58.52
C ASP A 133 -40.79 42.82 -58.08
N ALA A 134 -40.15 42.60 -56.92
CA ALA A 134 -39.97 41.26 -56.36
C ALA A 134 -41.32 40.72 -55.82
N PRO A 135 -41.77 39.52 -56.21
CA PRO A 135 -43.05 38.98 -55.76
C PRO A 135 -43.00 38.66 -54.26
N ALA A 136 -43.67 39.49 -53.46
CA ALA A 136 -43.71 39.40 -52.00
C ALA A 136 -44.41 38.12 -51.45
N ASP A 137 -45.13 37.38 -52.30
CA ASP A 137 -46.02 36.27 -51.92
C ASP A 137 -45.66 34.92 -52.55
N ALA A 138 -44.42 34.69 -52.99
CA ALA A 138 -44.01 33.34 -53.36
C ALA A 138 -43.95 32.47 -52.09
N PRO A 139 -44.82 31.46 -51.91
CA PRO A 139 -44.78 30.61 -50.73
C PRO A 139 -43.45 29.87 -50.73
N VAL A 140 -42.59 30.23 -49.77
CA VAL A 140 -41.35 29.49 -49.53
C VAL A 140 -41.73 28.11 -49.03
N ASP A 141 -41.57 27.11 -49.89
CA ASP A 141 -41.90 25.73 -49.59
C ASP A 141 -40.84 25.10 -48.69
N TRP A 142 -41.12 25.06 -47.40
CA TRP A 142 -40.27 24.43 -46.38
C TRP A 142 -40.35 22.90 -46.37
N SER A 143 -41.21 22.28 -47.17
CA SER A 143 -41.39 20.82 -47.17
C SER A 143 -40.13 20.08 -47.65
N ALA A 144 -39.34 20.68 -48.54
CA ALA A 144 -38.06 20.14 -49.01
C ALA A 144 -37.00 19.98 -47.90
N PHE A 145 -37.06 20.82 -46.86
CA PHE A 145 -36.14 20.77 -45.72
C PHE A 145 -36.41 19.55 -44.82
N TRP A 146 -37.67 19.11 -44.73
CA TRP A 146 -38.08 17.98 -43.89
C TRP A 146 -38.02 16.63 -44.60
N THR A 147 -38.01 16.60 -45.94
CA THR A 147 -37.93 15.36 -46.74
C THR A 147 -36.54 14.72 -46.82
N GLY A 148 -35.50 15.35 -46.26
CA GLY A 148 -34.13 14.82 -46.23
C GLY A 148 -33.82 13.88 -45.06
N GLY A 149 -34.78 13.58 -44.18
CA GLY A 149 -34.58 12.82 -42.94
C GLY A 149 -34.51 11.29 -43.07
N ASP A 150 -34.90 10.71 -44.21
CA ASP A 150 -35.10 9.25 -44.34
C ASP A 150 -34.04 8.56 -45.21
N ALA A 151 -32.76 8.91 -45.04
CA ALA A 151 -31.65 8.22 -45.70
C ALA A 151 -30.48 7.87 -44.78
N LEU A 152 -30.77 7.47 -43.54
CA LEU A 152 -29.85 6.66 -42.72
C LEU A 152 -30.63 5.53 -42.05
N ASP A 153 -30.89 4.49 -42.85
CA ASP A 153 -31.38 3.19 -42.42
C ASP A 153 -30.25 2.40 -41.72
N GLY A 154 -30.62 1.74 -40.61
CA GLY A 154 -30.11 0.42 -40.22
C GLY A 154 -28.68 0.29 -39.67
N THR A 155 -28.51 0.35 -38.35
CA THR A 155 -27.85 -0.72 -37.54
C THR A 155 -27.87 -0.38 -36.04
N LEU A 156 -28.88 -0.85 -35.34
CA LEU A 156 -28.84 -1.09 -33.89
C LEU A 156 -28.31 -2.51 -33.65
N PRO A 157 -27.23 -2.76 -32.87
CA PRO A 157 -27.04 -4.06 -32.27
C PRO A 157 -27.97 -4.19 -31.06
N GLU A 158 -28.77 -5.25 -31.08
CA GLU A 158 -29.70 -5.66 -30.04
C GLU A 158 -29.06 -5.70 -28.64
N VAL A 159 -29.70 -5.02 -27.68
CA VAL A 159 -29.53 -5.31 -26.26
C VAL A 159 -30.51 -6.43 -25.92
N GLY A 160 -30.03 -7.68 -25.95
CA GLY A 160 -30.77 -8.82 -25.44
C GLY A 160 -30.85 -8.79 -23.92
N GLY A 161 -32.02 -8.47 -23.38
CA GLY A 161 -32.39 -8.68 -21.98
C GLY A 161 -33.54 -9.68 -21.90
N SER A 162 -33.23 -10.93 -21.55
CA SER A 162 -34.24 -11.93 -21.17
C SER A 162 -34.53 -11.82 -19.68
N LEU A 163 -35.82 -11.69 -19.36
CA LEU A 163 -36.45 -12.06 -18.09
C LEU A 163 -36.48 -13.58 -17.94
#